data_AF-A0A968YU37-F1
#
_entry.id   AF-A0A968YU37-F1
#
_cell.length_a   1.000
_cell.length_b   1.000
_cell.length_c   1.000
_cell.angle_alpha   90.00
_cell.angle_beta   90.00
_cell.angle_gamma   90.00
#
_symmetry.space_group_name_H-M   'P 1'
#
loop_
_entity.id
_entity.type
_entity.pdbx_description
1 polymer ?
#
loop_
_entity_poly.entity_id
_entity_poly.type
_entity_poly.pdbx_seq_one_letter_code
_entity_poly.pdbx_strand_id
1 'polypeptide(L)'
;MLAASTVPAIGQTLYQKLIFASRDINTMWARQFNTLGRIWIAPQTYVYINRIPTPCGFMGNGNAQYCPRNNTIYLNHPFVNRVDRKVGDFAAVTVMAHEYGHAVQRSLGISYANRYPVQDELQADCFAGVYAKDAMARGLLDASDIPEATAQSYSSGDSTFRWNAHGTAEQRVTAFRLGYLQGFQACLSYATWQP
;
A
#
# COMPACT_ATOMS: atom_id res chain seq x y z
N MET A 1 -1.22 -27.79 13.50
CA MET A 1 -0.44 -26.72 14.15
C MET A 1 0.34 -26.00 13.06
N LEU A 2 -0.14 -24.85 12.59
CA LEU A 2 0.57 -24.01 11.63
C LEU A 2 1.32 -22.95 12.44
N ALA A 3 2.64 -22.87 12.25
CA ALA A 3 3.49 -21.92 12.93
C ALA A 3 3.04 -20.48 12.65
N ALA A 4 2.86 -19.69 13.71
CA ALA A 4 2.80 -18.24 13.61
C ALA A 4 4.09 -17.76 12.94
N SER A 5 3.99 -17.23 11.72
CA SER A 5 5.13 -16.62 11.03
C SER A 5 5.38 -15.26 11.69
N THR A 6 6.42 -15.21 12.50
CA THR A 6 6.90 -14.02 13.19
C THR A 6 7.41 -12.97 12.20
N VAL A 7 7.30 -11.71 12.60
CA VAL A 7 7.96 -10.50 12.06
C VAL A 7 9.39 -10.81 11.57
N PRO A 8 9.89 -10.20 10.47
CA PRO A 8 11.20 -10.53 9.92
C PRO A 8 12.33 -10.39 10.93
N ALA A 9 13.08 -11.48 11.14
CA ALA A 9 14.25 -11.52 12.02
C ALA A 9 15.41 -10.64 11.51
N ILE A 10 16.30 -10.26 12.44
CA ILE A 10 17.62 -9.66 12.17
C ILE A 10 18.34 -10.52 11.11
N GLY A 11 18.62 -9.95 9.93
CA GLY A 11 19.38 -10.60 8.85
C GLY A 11 18.60 -10.87 7.55
N GLN A 12 17.31 -10.56 7.43
CA GLN A 12 16.62 -10.61 6.13
C GLN A 12 17.01 -9.44 5.22
N THR A 13 17.27 -9.76 3.95
CA THR A 13 17.41 -8.77 2.87
C THR A 13 16.07 -8.07 2.60
N LEU A 14 16.11 -6.84 2.08
CA LEU A 14 14.90 -6.13 1.64
C LEU A 14 14.04 -6.99 0.70
N TYR A 15 14.65 -7.75 -0.20
CA TYR A 15 13.92 -8.65 -1.10
C TYR A 15 13.09 -9.71 -0.36
N GLN A 16 13.66 -10.33 0.67
CA GLN A 16 12.93 -11.33 1.48
C GLN A 16 11.74 -10.68 2.21
N LYS A 17 11.94 -9.48 2.76
CA LYS A 17 10.89 -8.68 3.39
C LYS A 17 9.75 -8.38 2.43
N LEU A 18 10.06 -7.91 1.22
CA LEU A 18 9.06 -7.59 0.19
C LEU A 18 8.31 -8.84 -0.31
N ILE A 19 9.00 -9.99 -0.45
CA ILE A 19 8.34 -11.27 -0.81
C ILE A 19 7.38 -11.71 0.29
N PHE A 20 7.80 -11.64 1.56
CA PHE A 20 6.96 -12.00 2.69
C PHE A 20 5.74 -11.08 2.78
N ALA A 21 5.95 -9.77 2.77
CA ALA A 21 4.88 -8.78 2.79
C ALA A 21 3.89 -8.99 1.65
N SER A 22 4.37 -9.19 0.41
CA SER A 22 3.50 -9.44 -0.73
C SER A 22 2.62 -10.68 -0.55
N ARG A 23 3.15 -11.77 -0.01
CA ARG A 23 2.37 -12.99 0.28
C ARG A 23 1.34 -12.76 1.39
N ASP A 24 1.73 -12.05 2.44
CA ASP A 24 0.87 -11.79 3.59
C ASP A 24 -0.30 -10.85 3.22
N ILE A 25 0.00 -9.75 2.54
CA ILE A 25 -1.00 -8.81 2.00
C ILE A 25 -1.97 -9.54 1.07
N ASN A 26 -1.46 -10.39 0.15
CA ASN A 26 -2.31 -11.21 -0.71
C ASN A 26 -3.23 -12.13 0.08
N THR A 27 -2.73 -12.76 1.14
CA THR A 27 -3.53 -13.67 1.98
C THR A 27 -4.61 -12.89 2.72
N MET A 28 -4.29 -11.70 3.25
CA MET A 28 -5.26 -10.82 3.89
C MET A 28 -6.38 -10.40 2.91
N TRP A 29 -6.02 -9.91 1.71
CA TRP A 29 -7.01 -9.51 0.71
C TRP A 29 -7.83 -10.68 0.20
N ALA A 30 -7.25 -11.87 0.04
CA ALA A 30 -8.01 -13.08 -0.28
C ALA A 30 -9.08 -13.39 0.78
N ARG A 31 -8.74 -13.30 2.07
CA ARG A 31 -9.72 -13.43 3.17
C ARG A 31 -10.79 -12.36 3.09
N GLN A 32 -10.40 -11.09 2.90
CA GLN A 32 -11.34 -9.96 2.83
C GLN A 32 -12.28 -10.05 1.64
N PHE A 33 -11.81 -10.47 0.46
CA PHE A 33 -12.66 -10.62 -0.73
C PHE A 33 -13.61 -11.82 -0.60
N ASN A 34 -13.18 -12.89 0.07
CA ASN A 34 -14.05 -14.03 0.35
C ASN A 34 -15.26 -13.64 1.20
N THR A 35 -15.14 -12.70 2.15
CA THR A 35 -16.30 -12.19 2.92
C THR A 35 -17.28 -11.39 2.06
N LEU A 36 -16.83 -10.87 0.91
CA LEU A 36 -17.66 -10.18 -0.08
C LEU A 36 -18.25 -11.13 -1.13
N GLY A 37 -18.00 -12.44 -1.03
CA GLY A 37 -18.37 -13.41 -2.07
C GLY A 37 -17.61 -13.21 -3.39
N ARG A 38 -16.41 -12.62 -3.34
CA ARG A 38 -15.57 -12.33 -4.51
C ARG A 38 -14.24 -13.09 -4.43
N ILE A 39 -13.65 -13.33 -5.60
CA ILE A 39 -12.31 -13.92 -5.71
C ILE A 39 -11.27 -12.78 -5.80
N TRP A 40 -10.23 -12.85 -4.98
CA TRP A 40 -9.09 -11.94 -5.08
C TRP A 40 -8.14 -12.41 -6.19
N ILE A 41 -7.93 -11.56 -7.21
CA ILE A 41 -6.92 -11.81 -8.24
C ILE A 41 -5.63 -11.07 -7.83
N ALA A 42 -4.78 -11.79 -7.11
CA ALA A 42 -3.53 -11.27 -6.57
C ALA A 42 -2.66 -10.61 -7.66
N PRO A 43 -2.21 -9.35 -7.47
CA PRO A 43 -1.23 -8.75 -8.35
C PRO A 43 0.13 -9.42 -8.18
N GLN A 44 0.89 -9.47 -9.28
CA GLN A 44 2.31 -9.83 -9.23
C GLN A 44 3.12 -8.70 -8.58
N THR A 45 4.28 -9.01 -7.99
CA THR A 45 5.22 -8.01 -7.51
C THR A 45 6.50 -8.09 -8.33
N TYR A 46 6.91 -6.98 -8.95
CA TYR A 46 8.13 -6.87 -9.74
C TYR A 46 9.04 -5.78 -9.17
N VAL A 47 10.19 -6.18 -8.65
CA VAL A 47 11.17 -5.26 -8.08
C VAL A 47 12.24 -4.96 -9.12
N TYR A 48 12.51 -3.68 -9.38
CA TYR A 48 13.45 -3.22 -10.41
C TYR A 48 14.47 -2.24 -9.84
N ILE A 49 15.65 -2.16 -10.46
CA ILE A 49 16.72 -1.26 -10.02
C ILE A 49 16.76 0.01 -10.89
N ASN A 50 16.88 -0.19 -12.20
CA ASN A 50 16.99 0.87 -13.20
C ASN A 50 15.64 1.08 -13.89
N ARG A 51 15.46 2.22 -14.55
CA ARG A 51 14.28 2.53 -15.36
C ARG A 51 13.92 1.36 -16.31
N ILE A 52 12.66 0.93 -16.31
CA ILE A 52 12.15 -0.15 -17.16
C ILE A 52 10.92 0.27 -17.98
N PRO A 53 10.70 -0.28 -19.18
CA PRO A 53 9.41 -0.21 -19.85
C PRO A 53 8.40 -1.15 -19.17
N THR A 54 7.14 -0.73 -19.08
CA THR A 54 6.02 -1.55 -18.61
C THR A 54 4.79 -1.35 -19.50
N PRO A 55 3.76 -2.21 -19.41
CA PRO A 55 2.50 -1.98 -20.11
C PRO A 55 1.81 -0.66 -19.76
N CYS A 56 2.10 -0.07 -18.60
CA CYS A 56 1.55 1.21 -18.15
C CYS A 56 2.47 2.41 -18.41
N GLY A 57 3.52 2.25 -19.21
CA GLY A 57 4.52 3.28 -19.50
C GLY A 57 5.87 2.99 -18.85
N PHE A 58 6.77 3.96 -18.88
CA PHE A 58 8.10 3.80 -18.30
C PHE A 58 8.09 4.03 -16.79
N MET A 59 8.59 3.06 -16.02
CA MET A 59 8.79 3.22 -14.58
C MET A 59 10.16 3.82 -14.32
N GLY A 60 10.19 5.05 -13.77
CA GLY A 60 11.40 5.78 -13.44
C GLY A 60 12.05 5.36 -12.11
N ASN A 61 13.21 5.92 -11.82
CA ASN A 61 13.81 5.78 -10.49
C ASN A 61 12.94 6.51 -9.45
N GLY A 62 12.90 6.02 -8.21
CA GLY A 62 12.12 6.68 -7.17
C GLY A 62 10.63 6.31 -7.11
N ASN A 63 10.15 5.37 -7.95
CA ASN A 63 8.72 5.11 -8.11
C ASN A 63 8.26 3.75 -7.54
N ALA A 64 7.01 3.71 -7.10
CA ALA A 64 6.21 2.51 -6.86
C ALA A 64 4.88 2.68 -7.60
N GLN A 65 4.37 1.62 -8.24
CA GLN A 65 3.12 1.74 -8.99
C GLN A 65 2.45 0.40 -9.26
N TYR A 66 1.14 0.34 -9.03
CA TYR A 66 0.26 -0.69 -9.56
C TYR A 66 -0.11 -0.43 -11.03
N CYS A 67 0.16 -1.40 -11.91
CA CYS A 67 -0.22 -1.37 -13.31
C CYS A 67 -1.47 -2.25 -13.56
N PRO A 68 -2.65 -1.65 -13.83
CA PRO A 68 -3.88 -2.41 -14.05
C PRO A 68 -3.91 -3.20 -15.37
N ARG A 69 -3.01 -2.91 -16.33
CA ARG A 69 -2.96 -3.60 -17.63
C ARG A 69 -2.44 -5.03 -17.55
N ASN A 70 -1.57 -5.32 -16.58
CA ASN A 70 -1.02 -6.66 -16.37
C ASN A 70 -1.07 -7.10 -14.90
N ASN A 71 -1.88 -6.42 -14.07
CA ASN A 71 -2.06 -6.71 -12.65
C ASN A 71 -0.72 -6.88 -11.90
N THR A 72 0.18 -5.91 -12.04
CA THR A 72 1.53 -5.98 -11.45
C THR A 72 1.85 -4.73 -10.65
N ILE A 73 2.37 -4.90 -9.44
CA ILE A 73 2.97 -3.86 -8.61
C ILE A 73 4.46 -3.80 -8.95
N TYR A 74 4.90 -2.65 -9.45
CA TYR A 74 6.30 -2.37 -9.75
C TYR A 74 6.92 -1.55 -8.63
N LEU A 75 8.04 -2.02 -8.07
CA LEU A 75 8.73 -1.35 -6.96
C LEU A 75 10.18 -1.04 -7.32
N ASN A 76 10.56 0.24 -7.28
CA ASN A 76 11.96 0.61 -7.45
C ASN A 76 12.76 0.24 -6.19
N HIS A 77 13.68 -0.71 -6.29
CA HIS A 77 14.48 -1.18 -5.17
C HIS A 77 15.28 -0.06 -4.48
N PRO A 78 16.05 0.81 -5.17
CA PRO A 78 16.76 1.92 -4.53
C PRO A 78 15.84 2.86 -3.73
N PHE A 79 14.61 3.07 -4.19
CA PHE A 79 13.61 3.86 -3.49
C PHE A 79 13.12 3.17 -2.22
N VAL A 80 12.58 1.95 -2.35
CA VAL A 80 12.01 1.22 -1.21
C VAL A 80 13.09 0.92 -0.17
N ASN A 81 14.33 0.64 -0.59
CA ASN A 81 15.47 0.47 0.31
C ASN A 81 15.84 1.76 1.06
N ARG A 82 15.62 2.94 0.46
CA ARG A 82 15.82 4.21 1.14
C ARG A 82 14.75 4.44 2.19
N VAL A 83 13.49 4.14 1.87
CA VAL A 83 12.37 4.21 2.83
C VAL A 83 12.64 3.27 4.00
N ASP A 84 12.97 2.01 3.70
CA ASP A 84 13.31 0.97 4.69
C ASP A 84 14.38 1.43 5.69
N ARG A 85 15.47 2.03 5.18
CA ARG A 85 16.61 2.42 6.00
C ARG A 85 16.47 3.76 6.72
N LYS A 86 15.62 4.67 6.21
CA LYS A 86 15.52 6.05 6.74
C LYS A 86 14.24 6.31 7.54
N VAL A 87 13.16 5.61 7.20
CA VAL A 87 11.85 5.78 7.83
C VAL A 87 11.54 4.58 8.71
N GLY A 88 11.79 3.38 8.22
CA GLY A 88 11.60 2.14 8.97
C GLY A 88 11.16 0.98 8.08
N ASP A 89 11.16 -0.23 8.62
CA ASP A 89 10.89 -1.43 7.83
C ASP A 89 9.43 -1.55 7.43
N PHE A 90 8.51 -1.18 8.31
CA PHE A 90 7.09 -1.18 7.99
C PHE A 90 6.71 -0.01 7.08
N ALA A 91 7.46 1.08 7.07
CA ALA A 91 7.29 2.14 6.07
C ALA A 91 7.49 1.62 4.63
N ALA A 92 8.49 0.76 4.39
CA ALA A 92 8.69 0.14 3.08
C ALA A 92 7.53 -0.80 2.69
N VAL A 93 7.00 -1.54 3.67
CA VAL A 93 5.80 -2.38 3.47
C VAL A 93 4.56 -1.53 3.21
N THR A 94 4.45 -0.35 3.84
CA THR A 94 3.34 0.59 3.65
C THR A 94 3.27 1.10 2.21
N VAL A 95 4.42 1.37 1.58
CA VAL A 95 4.48 1.69 0.14
C VAL A 95 3.87 0.57 -0.70
N MET A 96 4.25 -0.68 -0.42
CA MET A 96 3.67 -1.83 -1.14
C MET A 96 2.16 -1.96 -0.86
N ALA A 97 1.73 -1.81 0.39
CA ALA A 97 0.33 -1.94 0.79
C ALA A 97 -0.56 -0.87 0.14
N HIS A 98 -0.04 0.34 -0.09
CA HIS A 98 -0.69 1.38 -0.87
C HIS A 98 -0.96 0.92 -2.31
N GLU A 99 0.04 0.35 -2.99
CA GLU A 99 -0.16 -0.18 -4.36
C GLU A 99 -1.16 -1.34 -4.42
N TYR A 100 -1.23 -2.15 -3.36
CA TYR A 100 -2.30 -3.12 -3.19
C TYR A 100 -3.67 -2.45 -3.06
N GLY A 101 -3.76 -1.28 -2.44
CA GLY A 101 -4.97 -0.46 -2.40
C GLY A 101 -5.50 -0.14 -3.80
N HIS A 102 -4.64 0.20 -4.76
CA HIS A 102 -5.06 0.36 -6.16
C HIS A 102 -5.54 -0.94 -6.82
N ALA A 103 -4.90 -2.07 -6.50
CA ALA A 103 -5.38 -3.38 -6.96
C ALA A 103 -6.77 -3.72 -6.37
N VAL A 104 -7.04 -3.33 -5.12
CA VAL A 104 -8.36 -3.46 -4.47
C VAL A 104 -9.40 -2.59 -5.18
N GLN A 105 -9.08 -1.32 -5.46
CA GLN A 105 -9.96 -0.43 -6.23
C GLN A 105 -10.33 -1.02 -7.58
N ARG A 106 -9.33 -1.55 -8.30
CA ARG A 106 -9.52 -2.21 -9.59
C ARG A 106 -10.42 -3.43 -9.49
N SER A 107 -10.21 -4.27 -8.47
CA SER A 107 -10.95 -5.53 -8.25
C SER A 107 -12.39 -5.30 -7.77
N LEU A 108 -12.64 -4.19 -7.06
CA LEU A 108 -13.98 -3.77 -6.66
C LEU A 108 -14.72 -3.02 -7.77
N GLY A 109 -13.99 -2.46 -8.74
CA GLY A 109 -14.55 -1.63 -9.81
C GLY A 109 -14.84 -0.20 -9.37
N ILE A 110 -14.12 0.30 -8.36
CA ILE A 110 -14.36 1.61 -7.72
C ILE A 110 -13.26 2.63 -7.99
N SER A 111 -12.30 2.35 -8.87
CA SER A 111 -11.27 3.34 -9.23
C SER A 111 -11.89 4.55 -9.95
N TYR A 112 -11.47 5.74 -9.53
CA TYR A 112 -11.87 7.03 -10.04
C TYR A 112 -10.80 7.68 -10.93
N ALA A 113 -9.88 6.90 -11.51
CA ALA A 113 -8.64 7.34 -12.16
C ALA A 113 -8.77 8.44 -13.25
N ASN A 114 -9.99 8.73 -13.73
CA ASN A 114 -10.26 9.75 -14.72
C ASN A 114 -11.04 10.98 -14.18
N ARG A 115 -11.44 10.98 -12.91
CA ARG A 115 -12.32 12.01 -12.33
C ARG A 115 -11.82 12.58 -11.00
N TYR A 116 -11.15 11.76 -10.18
CA TYR A 116 -10.79 12.12 -8.80
C TYR A 116 -9.46 11.47 -8.38
N PRO A 117 -8.31 11.92 -8.95
CA PRO A 117 -7.01 11.28 -8.72
C PRO A 117 -6.59 11.29 -7.25
N VAL A 118 -6.83 12.38 -6.53
CA VAL A 118 -6.53 12.47 -5.09
C VAL A 118 -7.35 11.49 -4.27
N GLN A 119 -8.63 11.32 -4.58
CA GLN A 119 -9.49 10.40 -3.85
C GLN A 119 -9.07 8.94 -4.03
N ASP A 120 -8.58 8.57 -5.23
CA ASP A 120 -8.01 7.25 -5.47
C ASP A 120 -6.78 7.01 -4.59
N GLU A 121 -5.88 7.99 -4.52
CA GLU A 121 -4.64 7.93 -3.70
C GLU A 121 -4.95 7.84 -2.20
N LEU A 122 -5.86 8.67 -1.70
CA LEU A 122 -6.28 8.63 -0.30
C LEU A 122 -6.99 7.32 0.05
N GLN A 123 -7.83 6.81 -0.84
CA GLN A 123 -8.47 5.51 -0.61
C GLN A 123 -7.44 4.36 -0.63
N ALA A 124 -6.39 4.44 -1.45
CA ALA A 124 -5.29 3.48 -1.43
C ALA A 124 -4.50 3.54 -0.11
N ASP A 125 -4.21 4.74 0.42
CA ASP A 125 -3.64 4.91 1.77
C ASP A 125 -4.56 4.31 2.86
N CYS A 126 -5.87 4.51 2.75
CA CYS A 126 -6.84 3.90 3.66
C CYS A 126 -6.75 2.37 3.61
N PHE A 127 -6.71 1.77 2.42
CA PHE A 127 -6.54 0.32 2.28
C PHE A 127 -5.19 -0.18 2.82
N ALA A 128 -4.11 0.61 2.74
CA ALA A 128 -2.86 0.29 3.42
C ALA A 128 -3.04 0.26 4.95
N GLY A 129 -3.83 1.18 5.51
CA GLY A 129 -4.23 1.17 6.93
C GLY A 129 -5.02 -0.07 7.33
N VAL A 130 -5.92 -0.56 6.45
CA VAL A 130 -6.67 -1.81 6.68
C VAL A 130 -5.73 -3.00 6.83
N TYR A 131 -4.70 -3.08 5.98
CA TYR A 131 -3.68 -4.11 6.12
C TYR A 131 -2.91 -3.95 7.44
N ALA A 132 -2.49 -2.74 7.80
CA ALA A 132 -1.80 -2.49 9.07
C ALA A 132 -2.65 -2.93 10.28
N LYS A 133 -3.98 -2.72 10.23
CA LYS A 133 -4.91 -3.18 11.27
C LYS A 133 -4.90 -4.71 11.41
N ASP A 134 -5.03 -5.43 10.29
CA ASP A 134 -5.04 -6.90 10.27
C ASP A 134 -3.68 -7.47 10.70
N ALA A 135 -2.57 -6.89 10.24
CA ALA A 135 -1.23 -7.31 10.60
C ALA A 135 -0.93 -7.08 12.10
N MET A 136 -1.30 -5.92 12.65
CA MET A 136 -1.22 -5.63 14.09
C MET A 136 -2.04 -6.64 14.91
N ALA A 137 -3.29 -6.92 14.51
CA ALA A 137 -4.14 -7.88 15.20
C ALA A 137 -3.61 -9.31 15.19
N ARG A 138 -2.79 -9.67 14.19
CA ARG A 138 -2.11 -10.96 14.08
C ARG A 138 -0.72 -11.00 14.73
N GLY A 139 -0.29 -9.90 15.37
CA GLY A 139 1.03 -9.80 16.00
C GLY A 139 2.19 -9.78 15.01
N LEU A 140 1.94 -9.31 13.77
CA LEU A 140 2.98 -9.10 12.77
C LEU A 140 3.62 -7.71 12.84
N LEU A 141 3.02 -6.80 13.59
CA LEU A 141 3.50 -5.44 13.78
C LEU A 141 3.59 -5.12 15.26
N ASP A 142 4.55 -4.26 15.59
CA ASP A 142 4.68 -3.63 16.89
C ASP A 142 4.10 -2.21 16.86
N ALA A 143 3.80 -1.65 18.03
CA ALA A 143 3.21 -0.31 18.14
C ALA A 143 4.10 0.80 17.51
N SER A 144 5.41 0.56 17.39
CA SER A 144 6.37 1.44 16.74
C SER A 144 6.17 1.55 15.22
N ASP A 145 5.58 0.54 14.59
CA ASP A 145 5.44 0.46 13.13
C ASP A 145 4.39 1.44 12.59
N ILE A 146 3.37 1.74 13.40
CA ILE A 146 2.29 2.65 13.01
C ILE A 146 2.79 4.10 12.81
N PRO A 147 3.64 4.65 13.70
CA PRO A 147 4.40 5.87 13.41
C PRO A 147 5.20 5.83 12.10
N GLU A 148 5.86 4.73 11.75
CA GLU A 148 6.63 4.62 10.49
C GLU A 148 5.73 4.71 9.26
N ALA A 149 4.62 3.97 9.27
CA ALA A 149 3.62 4.01 8.21
C ALA A 149 2.98 5.40 8.07
N THR A 150 2.72 6.06 9.19
CA THR A 150 2.20 7.43 9.22
C THR A 150 3.23 8.41 8.65
N ALA A 151 4.50 8.28 9.01
CA ALA A 151 5.59 9.11 8.49
C ALA A 151 5.79 8.92 6.98
N GLN A 152 5.66 7.68 6.48
CA GLN A 152 5.69 7.41 5.05
C GLN A 152 4.48 7.98 4.32
N SER A 153 3.29 7.89 4.91
CA SER A 153 2.07 8.47 4.35
C SER A 153 2.18 9.99 4.25
N TYR A 154 2.73 10.63 5.30
CA TYR A 154 2.98 12.07 5.34
C TYR A 154 4.00 12.49 4.26
N SER A 155 5.12 11.77 4.14
CA SER A 155 6.20 12.15 3.22
C SER A 155 5.85 12.01 1.74
N SER A 156 4.81 11.22 1.42
CA SER A 156 4.32 11.07 0.04
C SER A 156 3.16 12.02 -0.29
N GLY A 157 2.84 12.97 0.59
CA GLY A 157 1.91 14.07 0.30
C GLY A 157 2.51 15.14 -0.60
N ASP A 158 1.66 15.79 -1.39
CA ASP A 158 2.08 16.87 -2.28
C ASP A 158 2.48 18.12 -1.46
N SER A 159 3.70 18.63 -1.69
CA SER A 159 4.25 19.81 -0.98
C SER A 159 3.59 21.13 -1.38
N THR A 160 2.89 21.15 -2.51
CA THR A 160 2.09 22.30 -2.97
C THR A 160 0.84 21.82 -3.69
N PHE A 161 -0.28 22.52 -3.48
CA PHE A 161 -1.55 22.28 -4.17
C PHE A 161 -1.48 22.34 -5.71
N ARG A 162 -0.35 22.79 -6.27
CA ARG A 162 -0.19 23.07 -7.71
C ARG A 162 -0.30 21.83 -8.60
N TRP A 163 0.03 20.64 -8.08
CA TRP A 163 -0.09 19.38 -8.81
C TRP A 163 -1.30 18.56 -8.36
N ASN A 164 -1.64 18.61 -7.06
CA ASN A 164 -2.77 17.93 -6.42
C ASN A 164 -3.07 16.55 -7.02
N ALA A 165 -2.02 15.74 -7.13
CA ALA A 165 -2.07 14.40 -7.68
C ALA A 165 -2.32 13.36 -6.58
N HIS A 166 -1.72 13.56 -5.39
CA HIS A 166 -1.75 12.60 -4.27
C HIS A 166 -2.56 13.10 -3.06
N GLY A 167 -2.79 14.40 -2.96
CA GLY A 167 -3.39 15.04 -1.77
C GLY A 167 -2.34 15.57 -0.79
N THR A 168 -2.77 16.32 0.23
CA THR A 168 -1.85 16.87 1.23
C THR A 168 -1.32 15.78 2.16
N ALA A 169 -0.19 16.06 2.81
CA ALA A 169 0.41 15.15 3.78
C ALA A 169 -0.56 14.77 4.92
N GLU A 170 -1.36 15.74 5.39
CA GLU A 170 -2.38 15.54 6.43
C GLU A 170 -3.52 14.67 5.93
N GLN A 171 -3.96 14.83 4.68
CA GLN A 171 -4.99 14.01 4.08
C GLN A 171 -4.54 12.55 3.99
N ARG A 172 -3.33 12.29 3.50
CA ARG A 172 -2.75 10.95 3.37
C ARG A 172 -2.63 10.25 4.74
N VAL A 173 -2.14 10.95 5.76
CA VAL A 173 -2.10 10.44 7.14
C VAL A 173 -3.50 10.14 7.67
N THR A 174 -4.46 11.04 7.43
CA THR A 174 -5.85 10.86 7.88
C THR A 174 -6.47 9.63 7.23
N ALA A 175 -6.24 9.43 5.93
CA ALA A 175 -6.76 8.29 5.18
C ALA A 175 -6.18 6.96 5.69
N PHE A 176 -4.85 6.88 5.84
CA PHE A 176 -4.20 5.71 6.44
C PHE A 176 -4.77 5.39 7.83
N ARG A 177 -4.88 6.40 8.70
CA ARG A 177 -5.44 6.23 10.05
C ARG A 177 -6.90 5.77 10.03
N LEU A 178 -7.71 6.24 9.09
CA LEU A 178 -9.09 5.79 8.95
C LEU A 178 -9.15 4.28 8.72
N GLY A 179 -8.35 3.75 7.78
CA GLY A 179 -8.30 2.32 7.53
C GLY A 179 -7.75 1.53 8.72
N TYR A 180 -6.71 2.04 9.37
CA TYR A 180 -6.13 1.41 10.55
C TYR A 180 -7.13 1.33 11.72
N LEU A 181 -7.86 2.41 11.98
CA LEU A 181 -8.77 2.50 13.13
C LEU A 181 -10.13 1.85 12.82
N GLN A 182 -10.68 2.06 11.63
CA GLN A 182 -12.07 1.71 11.30
C GLN A 182 -12.22 0.55 10.30
N GLY A 183 -11.14 0.15 9.63
CA GLY A 183 -11.12 -1.02 8.76
C GLY A 183 -11.78 -0.79 7.38
N PHE A 184 -11.98 -1.90 6.67
CA PHE A 184 -12.32 -1.92 5.24
C PHE A 184 -13.57 -1.09 4.88
N GLN A 185 -14.64 -1.19 5.67
CA GLN A 185 -15.91 -0.54 5.34
C GLN A 185 -15.79 0.99 5.32
N ALA A 186 -14.96 1.57 6.20
CA ALA A 186 -14.72 3.01 6.25
C ALA A 186 -13.98 3.53 5.00
N CYS A 187 -13.11 2.71 4.41
CA CYS A 187 -12.40 3.08 3.18
C CYS A 187 -13.32 3.12 1.95
N LEU A 188 -14.43 2.36 1.95
CA LEU A 188 -15.39 2.38 0.83
C LEU A 188 -16.14 3.72 0.73
N SER A 189 -16.34 4.41 1.85
CA SER A 189 -17.01 5.72 1.89
C SER A 189 -16.10 6.91 1.54
N TYR A 190 -14.80 6.68 1.31
CA TYR A 190 -13.85 7.76 1.02
C TYR A 190 -14.18 8.52 -0.28
N ALA A 191 -14.83 7.85 -1.23
CA ALA A 191 -15.29 8.44 -2.49
C ALA A 191 -16.31 9.57 -2.33
N THR A 192 -17.01 9.61 -1.18
CA THR A 192 -18.00 10.65 -0.86
C THR A 192 -17.48 11.65 0.18
N TRP A 193 -16.24 11.49 0.64
CA TRP A 193 -15.66 12.35 1.66
C TRP A 193 -15.19 13.65 1.01
N GLN A 194 -15.84 14.75 1.38
CA GLN A 194 -15.31 16.10 1.23
C GLN A 194 -14.98 16.59 2.64
N PRO A 195 -13.75 17.07 2.92
CA PRO A 195 -13.39 17.58 4.23
C PRO A 195 -14.29 18.75 4.68
#